data_AF-A0A087SMI5-F1
#
_entry.id   AF-A0A087SMI5-F1
#
_cell.length_a   1.000
_cell.length_b   1.000
_cell.length_c   1.000
_cell.angle_alpha   90.00
_cell.angle_beta   90.00
_cell.angle_gamma   90.00
#
_symmetry.space_group_name_H-M   'P 1'
#
loop_
_entity.id
_entity.type
_entity.pdbx_description
1 polymer ?
#
loop_
_entity_poly.entity_id
_entity_poly.type
_entity_poly.pdbx_seq_one_letter_code
_entity_poly.pdbx_strand_id
1 'polypeptide(L)'
;MAKPRTRPPKERKVLEPLSAEGDSKFARALGSVDGRTREAGLQALAVWLSRRQEVDRLDLLKLWKGLFYTFWHSDQPTAQSALAERLADLLLVLPPLVSDLFYETFVQTMRREWFGIDRLRMDKFMMLVRKFLFGLLRRFRQEQWDPAVIRKTTSFWLEEILLPTDTLSATGFAYHLTDLLLPELQRVVTSAAEQPSAAALAALLEPFCQALAQTGNPALQFRLRHGVFLTMLKEIQNPSPHQPLRHLAITDFAAHMFDLGAAVETRRKNRELCYDLSSRFEGITPGKPTAAPSDDSSNRSAGAVLGGSDSAPASAKVLATPSSDASAKKKKKRDAAAVDAPNGHAAVTPSTLGKSAKKKKKVQAEPEPAAAKGSDGDGIAATDAHGACRATRHA
;
A
#
# COMPACT_ATOMS: atom_id res chain seq x y z
N MET A 1 -65.12 -12.57 -18.82
CA MET A 1 -64.22 -11.43 -19.13
C MET A 1 -63.04 -11.45 -18.16
N ALA A 2 -61.82 -11.71 -18.63
CA ALA A 2 -60.62 -11.67 -17.79
C ALA A 2 -59.95 -10.28 -17.88
N LYS A 3 -59.61 -9.66 -16.74
CA LYS A 3 -58.86 -8.40 -16.72
C LYS A 3 -57.37 -8.68 -16.97
N PRO A 4 -56.72 -8.09 -17.99
CA PRO A 4 -55.27 -8.17 -18.12
C PRO A 4 -54.63 -7.34 -17.01
N ARG A 5 -53.82 -7.99 -16.14
CA ARG A 5 -52.97 -7.34 -15.14
C ARG A 5 -51.50 -7.41 -15.55
N THR A 6 -51.19 -6.91 -16.73
CA THR A 6 -49.80 -6.56 -17.10
C THR A 6 -49.48 -5.18 -16.52
N ARG A 7 -48.95 -5.14 -15.30
CA ARG A 7 -48.16 -3.96 -14.89
C ARG A 7 -46.96 -3.88 -15.85
N PRO A 8 -46.68 -2.75 -16.51
CA PRO A 8 -45.44 -2.61 -17.25
C PRO A 8 -44.26 -2.85 -16.30
N PRO A 9 -43.15 -3.44 -16.77
CA PRO A 9 -41.95 -3.55 -15.95
C PRO A 9 -41.57 -2.14 -15.50
N LYS A 10 -41.41 -1.95 -14.17
CA LYS A 10 -40.83 -0.70 -13.67
C LYS A 10 -39.42 -0.62 -14.21
N GLU A 11 -39.20 0.25 -15.20
CA GLU A 11 -37.87 0.76 -15.49
C GLU A 11 -37.33 1.35 -14.19
N ARG A 12 -36.34 0.66 -13.60
CA ARG A 12 -35.52 1.24 -12.56
C ARG A 12 -34.71 2.34 -13.25
N LYS A 13 -35.15 3.60 -13.12
CA LYS A 13 -34.39 4.76 -13.60
C LYS A 13 -32.94 4.61 -13.13
N VAL A 14 -32.03 4.37 -14.07
CA VAL A 14 -30.68 3.87 -13.75
C VAL A 14 -29.87 4.93 -13.00
N LEU A 15 -30.07 6.22 -13.31
CA LEU A 15 -29.77 7.36 -12.45
C LEU A 15 -30.93 8.39 -12.54
N GLU A 16 -31.20 9.09 -11.44
CA GLU A 16 -31.88 10.40 -11.48
C GLU A 16 -30.85 11.51 -11.69
N PRO A 17 -31.21 12.67 -12.29
CA PRO A 17 -30.29 13.78 -12.48
C PRO A 17 -29.62 14.25 -11.17
N LEU A 18 -28.41 14.78 -11.32
CA LEU A 18 -27.47 15.05 -10.23
C LEU A 18 -27.72 16.43 -9.60
N SER A 19 -27.63 16.49 -8.28
CA SER A 19 -27.54 17.75 -7.51
C SER A 19 -26.07 18.19 -7.37
N ALA A 20 -25.83 19.49 -7.20
CA ALA A 20 -24.48 20.07 -7.12
C ALA A 20 -23.71 19.66 -5.85
N GLU A 21 -24.44 19.38 -4.76
CA GLU A 21 -23.92 18.87 -3.50
C GLU A 21 -23.62 17.37 -3.62
N GLY A 22 -22.35 17.02 -3.49
CA GLY A 22 -21.89 15.64 -3.54
C GLY A 22 -22.11 14.97 -2.19
N ASP A 23 -23.14 14.14 -2.04
CA ASP A 23 -23.03 13.02 -1.11
C ASP A 23 -23.99 11.86 -1.41
N SER A 24 -23.64 10.67 -0.94
CA SER A 24 -24.40 9.41 -1.00
C SER A 24 -24.71 8.78 -2.38
N LYS A 25 -25.05 9.51 -3.46
CA LYS A 25 -25.50 8.87 -4.73
C LYS A 25 -24.39 8.02 -5.37
N PHE A 26 -23.18 8.56 -5.55
CA PHE A 26 -22.03 7.80 -6.07
C PHE A 26 -21.63 6.65 -5.13
N ALA A 27 -21.51 6.91 -3.83
CA ALA A 27 -21.13 5.90 -2.84
C ALA A 27 -22.10 4.69 -2.82
N ARG A 28 -23.42 4.95 -2.93
CA ARG A 28 -24.44 3.88 -3.05
C ARG A 28 -24.34 3.12 -4.39
N ALA A 29 -24.05 3.80 -5.49
CA ALA A 29 -23.92 3.16 -6.80
C ALA A 29 -22.69 2.25 -6.86
N LEU A 30 -21.54 2.73 -6.39
CA LEU A 30 -20.27 1.99 -6.27
C LEU A 30 -20.38 0.80 -5.29
N GLY A 31 -21.09 0.99 -4.17
CA GLY A 31 -21.39 -0.08 -3.22
C GLY A 31 -22.53 -1.04 -3.63
N SER A 32 -23.09 -0.92 -4.85
CA SER A 32 -24.19 -1.76 -5.29
C SER A 32 -23.76 -3.20 -5.57
N VAL A 33 -24.61 -4.17 -5.22
CA VAL A 33 -24.38 -5.58 -5.57
C VAL A 33 -24.50 -5.81 -7.08
N ASP A 34 -25.34 -5.02 -7.77
CA ASP A 34 -25.48 -5.07 -9.23
C ASP A 34 -24.28 -4.41 -9.95
N GLY A 35 -23.58 -5.19 -10.76
CA GLY A 35 -22.43 -4.73 -11.52
C GLY A 35 -22.75 -3.64 -12.55
N ARG A 36 -23.97 -3.61 -13.12
CA ARG A 36 -24.37 -2.55 -14.07
C ARG A 36 -24.51 -1.20 -13.36
N THR A 37 -25.11 -1.20 -12.16
CA THR A 37 -25.19 -0.02 -11.29
C THR A 37 -23.79 0.47 -10.89
N ARG A 38 -22.86 -0.43 -10.53
CA ARG A 38 -21.47 -0.04 -10.22
C ARG A 38 -20.77 0.61 -11.41
N GLU A 39 -20.89 0.02 -12.60
CA GLU A 39 -20.29 0.53 -13.82
C GLU A 39 -20.84 1.92 -14.21
N ALA A 40 -22.16 2.10 -14.17
CA ALA A 40 -22.78 3.40 -14.42
C ALA A 40 -22.36 4.45 -13.38
N GLY A 41 -22.24 4.05 -12.09
CA GLY A 41 -21.73 4.90 -11.03
C GLY A 41 -20.27 5.33 -11.24
N LEU A 42 -19.41 4.42 -11.70
CA LEU A 42 -18.01 4.71 -12.02
C LEU A 42 -17.87 5.67 -13.22
N GLN A 43 -18.61 5.43 -14.30
CA GLN A 43 -18.62 6.33 -15.46
C GLN A 43 -19.09 7.74 -15.08
N ALA A 44 -20.18 7.85 -14.31
CA ALA A 44 -20.69 9.12 -13.84
C ALA A 44 -19.71 9.83 -12.88
N LEU A 45 -18.99 9.07 -12.03
CA LEU A 45 -17.95 9.63 -11.16
C LEU A 45 -16.78 10.18 -11.97
N ALA A 46 -16.28 9.46 -12.97
CA ALA A 46 -15.18 9.92 -13.83
C ALA A 46 -15.52 11.25 -14.53
N VAL A 47 -16.75 11.37 -15.06
CA VAL A 47 -17.24 12.61 -15.69
C VAL A 47 -17.48 13.74 -14.68
N TRP A 48 -17.84 13.41 -13.43
CA TRP A 48 -18.00 14.41 -12.37
C TRP A 48 -16.66 14.97 -11.88
N LEU A 49 -15.65 14.10 -11.70
CA LEU A 49 -14.30 14.49 -11.30
C LEU A 49 -13.62 15.33 -12.40
N SER A 50 -13.72 14.95 -13.68
CA SER A 50 -13.04 15.66 -14.77
C SER A 50 -13.59 17.08 -15.04
N ARG A 51 -14.76 17.40 -14.50
CA ARG A 51 -15.40 18.73 -14.60
C ARG A 51 -15.11 19.65 -13.41
N ARG A 52 -14.36 19.18 -12.41
CA ARG A 52 -14.03 19.94 -11.18
C ARG A 52 -12.57 20.35 -11.17
N GLN A 53 -12.29 21.60 -10.79
CA GLN A 53 -10.93 22.05 -10.49
C GLN A 53 -10.51 21.65 -9.08
N GLU A 54 -11.48 21.55 -8.15
CA GLU A 54 -11.27 21.21 -6.75
C GLU A 54 -12.36 20.25 -6.24
N VAL A 55 -11.97 19.38 -5.31
CA VAL A 55 -12.81 18.40 -4.62
C VAL A 55 -12.36 18.37 -3.16
N ASP A 56 -13.29 18.25 -2.21
CA ASP A 56 -12.92 18.09 -0.81
C ASP A 56 -12.25 16.73 -0.54
N ARG A 57 -11.24 16.71 0.34
CA ARG A 57 -10.47 15.49 0.68
C ARG A 57 -11.34 14.43 1.35
N LEU A 58 -12.23 14.82 2.26
CA LEU A 58 -13.11 13.88 2.97
C LEU A 58 -14.12 13.26 2.00
N ASP A 59 -14.67 14.05 1.07
CA ASP A 59 -15.53 13.53 0.00
C ASP A 59 -14.81 12.54 -0.91
N LEU A 60 -13.56 12.82 -1.30
CA LEU A 60 -12.80 11.89 -2.14
C LEU A 60 -12.40 10.61 -1.39
N LEU A 61 -12.17 10.68 -0.06
CA LEU A 61 -12.01 9.50 0.80
C LEU A 61 -13.30 8.67 0.93
N LYS A 62 -14.49 9.30 1.03
CA LYS A 62 -15.79 8.59 0.97
C LYS A 62 -15.95 7.85 -0.37
N LEU A 63 -15.61 8.52 -1.48
CA LEU A 63 -15.68 7.97 -2.83
C LEU A 63 -14.70 6.81 -3.02
N TRP A 64 -13.47 6.94 -2.53
CA TRP A 64 -12.46 5.88 -2.59
C TRP A 64 -12.84 4.65 -1.79
N LYS A 65 -13.53 4.79 -0.66
CA LYS A 65 -14.13 3.63 0.04
C LYS A 65 -15.14 2.89 -0.86
N GLY A 66 -15.94 3.62 -1.65
CA GLY A 66 -16.83 3.03 -2.66
C GLY A 66 -16.08 2.33 -3.80
N LEU A 67 -15.01 2.94 -4.31
CA LEU A 67 -14.16 2.36 -5.36
C LEU A 67 -13.43 1.10 -4.88
N PHE A 68 -12.93 1.09 -3.64
CA PHE A 68 -12.32 -0.07 -3.01
C PHE A 68 -13.28 -1.26 -2.99
N TYR A 69 -14.53 -1.09 -2.55
CA TYR A 69 -15.51 -2.17 -2.59
C TYR A 69 -16.01 -2.52 -3.99
N THR A 70 -16.02 -1.56 -4.93
CA THR A 70 -16.27 -1.84 -6.36
C THR A 70 -15.24 -2.84 -6.90
N PHE A 71 -13.96 -2.63 -6.57
CA PHE A 71 -12.86 -3.52 -6.96
C PHE A 71 -12.85 -4.82 -6.15
N TRP A 72 -13.20 -4.78 -4.86
CA TRP A 72 -13.38 -5.95 -3.99
C TRP A 72 -14.38 -6.97 -4.58
N HIS A 73 -15.49 -6.49 -5.15
CA HIS A 73 -16.53 -7.28 -5.83
C HIS A 73 -16.29 -7.49 -7.34
N SER A 74 -15.07 -7.25 -7.84
CA SER A 74 -14.66 -7.64 -9.20
C SER A 74 -13.96 -9.00 -9.15
N ASP A 75 -14.62 -10.06 -9.62
CA ASP A 75 -14.14 -11.45 -9.47
C ASP A 75 -13.58 -12.04 -10.79
N GLN A 76 -13.91 -11.44 -11.94
CA GLN A 76 -13.40 -11.86 -13.25
C GLN A 76 -12.02 -11.22 -13.53
N PRO A 77 -10.94 -11.98 -13.80
CA PRO A 77 -9.59 -11.43 -13.97
C PRO A 77 -9.46 -10.36 -15.07
N THR A 78 -10.15 -10.53 -16.19
CA THR A 78 -10.19 -9.54 -17.28
C THR A 78 -10.87 -8.24 -16.83
N ALA A 79 -11.97 -8.34 -16.10
CA ALA A 79 -12.68 -7.18 -15.53
C ALA A 79 -11.87 -6.50 -14.41
N GLN A 80 -11.10 -7.25 -13.61
CA GLN A 80 -10.18 -6.70 -12.62
C GLN A 80 -9.08 -5.87 -13.30
N SER A 81 -8.42 -6.41 -14.33
CA SER A 81 -7.36 -5.70 -15.05
C SER A 81 -7.88 -4.44 -15.74
N ALA A 82 -9.00 -4.55 -16.46
CA ALA A 82 -9.64 -3.42 -17.14
C ALA A 82 -10.14 -2.34 -16.17
N LEU A 83 -10.69 -2.73 -15.01
CA LEU A 83 -11.10 -1.78 -13.97
C LEU A 83 -9.91 -1.07 -13.33
N ALA A 84 -8.85 -1.80 -12.99
CA ALA A 84 -7.62 -1.22 -12.42
C ALA A 84 -6.95 -0.23 -13.38
N GLU A 85 -6.92 -0.56 -14.67
CA GLU A 85 -6.39 0.30 -15.73
C GLU A 85 -7.23 1.57 -15.89
N ARG A 86 -8.56 1.44 -16.02
CA ARG A 86 -9.47 2.60 -16.10
C ARG A 86 -9.39 3.51 -14.87
N LEU A 87 -9.22 2.96 -13.68
CA LEU A 87 -9.05 3.74 -12.46
C LEU A 87 -7.70 4.48 -12.43
N ALA A 88 -6.62 3.84 -12.88
CA ALA A 88 -5.31 4.47 -12.95
C ALA A 88 -5.21 5.52 -14.08
N ASP A 89 -5.85 5.29 -15.22
CA ASP A 89 -5.91 6.24 -16.35
C ASP A 89 -6.65 7.54 -15.99
N LEU A 90 -7.47 7.57 -14.92
CA LEU A 90 -8.04 8.82 -14.41
C LEU A 90 -6.96 9.85 -14.04
N LEU A 91 -5.79 9.40 -13.57
CA LEU A 91 -4.67 10.30 -13.23
C LEU A 91 -4.20 11.16 -14.43
N LEU A 92 -4.48 10.72 -15.66
CA LEU A 92 -4.04 11.33 -16.92
C LEU A 92 -5.09 12.28 -17.54
N VAL A 93 -6.32 12.29 -17.01
CA VAL A 93 -7.47 13.04 -17.58
C VAL A 93 -8.19 13.92 -16.56
N LEU A 94 -7.89 13.79 -15.27
CA LEU A 94 -8.38 14.69 -14.23
C LEU A 94 -7.52 15.96 -14.15
N PRO A 95 -8.12 17.13 -13.83
CA PRO A 95 -7.35 18.35 -13.58
C PRO A 95 -6.27 18.14 -12.49
N PRO A 96 -5.08 18.77 -12.57
CA PRO A 96 -3.92 18.38 -11.77
C PRO A 96 -4.16 18.29 -10.26
N LEU A 97 -4.84 19.28 -9.67
CA LEU A 97 -5.16 19.27 -8.23
C LEU A 97 -6.10 18.12 -7.83
N VAL A 98 -7.05 17.75 -8.69
CA VAL A 98 -7.95 16.61 -8.47
C VAL A 98 -7.21 15.30 -8.72
N SER A 99 -6.28 15.25 -9.68
CA SER A 99 -5.42 14.08 -9.94
C SER A 99 -4.48 13.78 -8.75
N ASP A 100 -3.82 14.81 -8.21
CA ASP A 100 -3.02 14.72 -6.97
C ASP A 100 -3.86 14.13 -5.83
N LEU A 101 -4.99 14.78 -5.53
CA LEU A 101 -5.85 14.38 -4.42
C LEU A 101 -6.43 12.98 -4.63
N PHE A 102 -6.76 12.59 -5.87
CA PHE A 102 -7.25 11.26 -6.21
C PHE A 102 -6.19 10.18 -5.97
N TYR A 103 -4.91 10.46 -6.26
CA TYR A 103 -3.80 9.58 -5.95
C TYR A 103 -3.51 9.51 -4.43
N GLU A 104 -3.50 10.64 -3.73
CA GLU A 104 -3.26 10.67 -2.29
C GLU A 104 -4.34 9.91 -1.51
N THR A 105 -5.61 10.12 -1.86
CA THR A 105 -6.75 9.45 -1.21
C THR A 105 -6.89 7.98 -1.62
N PHE A 106 -6.36 7.58 -2.79
CA PHE A 106 -6.09 6.17 -3.13
C PHE A 106 -5.09 5.57 -2.15
N VAL A 107 -3.91 6.18 -1.99
CA VAL A 107 -2.86 5.71 -1.07
C VAL A 107 -3.39 5.59 0.35
N GLN A 108 -4.03 6.63 0.89
CA GLN A 108 -4.59 6.63 2.24
C GLN A 108 -5.66 5.53 2.43
N THR A 109 -6.48 5.28 1.40
CA THR A 109 -7.45 4.17 1.41
C THR A 109 -6.77 2.80 1.37
N MET A 110 -5.78 2.61 0.49
CA MET A 110 -5.02 1.37 0.40
C MET A 110 -4.28 1.07 1.71
N ARG A 111 -3.63 2.06 2.33
CA ARG A 111 -2.97 1.93 3.63
C ARG A 111 -3.95 1.49 4.72
N ARG A 112 -5.10 2.17 4.84
CA ARG A 112 -6.13 1.86 5.85
C ARG A 112 -6.68 0.44 5.73
N GLU A 113 -6.96 0.00 4.50
CA GLU A 113 -7.60 -1.29 4.26
C GLU A 113 -6.60 -2.45 4.09
N TRP A 114 -5.29 -2.19 3.92
CA TRP A 114 -4.28 -3.19 3.50
C TRP A 114 -4.31 -4.49 4.31
N PHE A 115 -4.31 -4.36 5.64
CA PHE A 115 -4.34 -5.50 6.57
C PHE A 115 -5.66 -6.28 6.53
N GLY A 116 -6.75 -5.64 6.11
CA GLY A 116 -8.07 -6.27 5.96
C GLY A 116 -8.25 -7.03 4.63
N ILE A 117 -7.30 -6.95 3.70
CA ILE A 117 -7.35 -7.68 2.44
C ILE A 117 -6.94 -9.13 2.68
N ASP A 118 -7.88 -10.06 2.47
CA ASP A 118 -7.62 -11.49 2.62
C ASP A 118 -6.73 -12.05 1.49
N ARG A 119 -6.12 -13.21 1.77
CA ARG A 119 -5.16 -13.87 0.87
C ARG A 119 -5.71 -14.15 -0.54
N LEU A 120 -7.01 -14.36 -0.71
CA LEU A 120 -7.62 -14.65 -2.02
C LEU A 120 -7.82 -13.38 -2.87
N ARG A 121 -7.76 -12.19 -2.25
CA ARG A 121 -7.93 -10.90 -2.92
C ARG A 121 -6.64 -10.10 -3.05
N MET A 122 -5.59 -10.45 -2.31
CA MET A 122 -4.32 -9.71 -2.28
C MET A 122 -3.75 -9.47 -3.68
N ASP A 123 -3.64 -10.50 -4.53
CA ASP A 123 -3.00 -10.38 -5.85
C ASP A 123 -3.64 -9.33 -6.75
N LYS A 124 -4.98 -9.22 -6.76
CA LYS A 124 -5.66 -8.18 -7.56
C LYS A 124 -5.45 -6.77 -7.00
N PHE A 125 -5.34 -6.63 -5.67
CA PHE A 125 -5.01 -5.34 -5.06
C PHE A 125 -3.53 -4.96 -5.28
N MET A 126 -2.62 -5.93 -5.25
CA MET A 126 -1.22 -5.73 -5.66
C MET A 126 -1.14 -5.27 -7.14
N MET A 127 -1.94 -5.88 -8.03
CA MET A 127 -2.08 -5.41 -9.42
C MET A 127 -2.67 -4.00 -9.52
N LEU A 128 -3.67 -3.65 -8.70
CA LEU A 128 -4.24 -2.30 -8.65
C LEU A 128 -3.17 -1.25 -8.32
N VAL A 129 -2.35 -1.50 -7.28
CA VAL A 129 -1.22 -0.63 -6.91
C VAL A 129 -0.21 -0.50 -8.06
N ARG A 130 0.11 -1.61 -8.74
CA ARG A 130 0.99 -1.60 -9.91
C ARG A 130 0.43 -0.72 -11.04
N LYS A 131 -0.87 -0.85 -11.36
CA LYS A 131 -1.54 -0.02 -12.37
C LYS A 131 -1.55 1.47 -11.97
N PHE A 132 -1.79 1.78 -10.70
CA PHE A 132 -1.75 3.16 -10.19
C PHE A 132 -0.37 3.80 -10.25
N LEU A 133 0.69 3.08 -9.88
CA LEU A 133 2.06 3.57 -10.04
C LEU A 133 2.40 3.82 -11.53
N PHE A 134 2.04 2.88 -12.41
CA PHE A 134 2.23 3.05 -13.85
C PHE A 134 1.44 4.25 -14.42
N GLY A 135 0.21 4.48 -13.95
CA GLY A 135 -0.58 5.65 -14.29
C GLY A 135 0.07 6.95 -13.83
N LEU A 136 0.58 7.01 -12.61
CA LEU A 136 1.28 8.19 -12.09
C LEU A 136 2.59 8.47 -12.84
N LEU A 137 3.40 7.45 -13.13
CA LEU A 137 4.63 7.62 -13.92
C LEU A 137 4.33 8.07 -15.36
N ARG A 138 3.21 7.64 -15.95
CA ARG A 138 2.71 8.18 -17.23
C ARG A 138 2.24 9.64 -17.12
N ARG A 139 1.69 10.05 -15.97
CA ARG A 139 1.32 11.45 -15.70
C ARG A 139 2.55 12.34 -15.59
N PHE A 140 3.57 11.93 -14.82
CA PHE A 140 4.84 12.67 -14.77
C PHE A 140 5.45 12.86 -16.15
N ARG A 141 5.35 11.87 -17.05
CA ARG A 141 5.75 12.01 -18.46
C ARG A 141 4.89 13.03 -19.23
N GLN A 142 3.56 13.08 -19.03
CA GLN A 142 2.72 14.13 -19.61
C GLN A 142 3.10 15.53 -19.09
N GLU A 143 3.57 15.61 -17.84
CA GLU A 143 4.09 16.80 -17.17
C GLU A 143 5.61 17.00 -17.44
N GLN A 144 6.13 16.42 -18.54
CA GLN A 144 7.52 16.56 -19.03
C GLN A 144 8.60 16.22 -17.99
N TRP A 145 8.27 15.29 -17.09
CA TRP A 145 9.09 14.88 -15.95
C TRP A 145 9.51 16.05 -15.05
N ASP A 146 8.64 17.06 -14.85
CA ASP A 146 8.94 18.21 -13.97
C ASP A 146 9.40 17.76 -12.57
N PRO A 147 10.67 18.01 -12.19
CA PRO A 147 11.19 17.62 -10.89
C PRO A 147 10.44 18.24 -9.70
N ALA A 148 9.77 19.39 -9.87
CA ALA A 148 8.96 20.00 -8.82
C ALA A 148 7.67 19.21 -8.55
N VAL A 149 6.96 18.79 -9.60
CA VAL A 149 5.75 17.95 -9.47
C VAL A 149 6.13 16.58 -8.92
N ILE A 150 7.20 15.96 -9.43
CA ILE A 150 7.71 14.68 -8.91
C ILE A 150 8.03 14.82 -7.41
N ARG A 151 8.84 15.80 -6.99
CA ARG A 151 9.18 16.00 -5.56
C ARG A 151 7.94 16.17 -4.69
N LYS A 152 6.97 16.98 -5.09
CA LYS A 152 5.71 17.17 -4.33
C LYS A 152 5.02 15.83 -4.08
N THR A 153 4.90 14.99 -5.10
CA THR A 153 4.25 13.68 -5.00
C THR A 153 5.10 12.64 -4.26
N THR A 154 6.44 12.69 -4.38
CA THR A 154 7.34 11.72 -3.74
C THR A 154 7.64 12.05 -2.28
N SER A 155 7.57 13.31 -1.84
CA SER A 155 7.55 13.67 -0.42
C SER A 155 6.38 13.01 0.31
N PHE A 156 5.19 13.01 -0.31
CA PHE A 156 4.02 12.28 0.22
C PHE A 156 4.27 10.76 0.33
N TRP A 157 5.04 10.15 -0.60
CA TRP A 157 5.43 8.73 -0.45
C TRP A 157 6.34 8.48 0.75
N LEU A 158 7.27 9.39 1.04
CA LEU A 158 8.13 9.25 2.21
C LEU A 158 7.28 9.26 3.50
N GLU A 159 6.47 10.30 3.66
CA GLU A 159 5.69 10.57 4.87
C GLU A 159 4.59 9.53 5.12
N GLU A 160 3.87 9.11 4.07
CA GLU A 160 2.73 8.20 4.23
C GLU A 160 3.10 6.74 3.98
N ILE A 161 4.06 6.43 3.10
CA ILE A 161 4.28 5.05 2.64
C ILE A 161 5.53 4.43 3.24
N LEU A 162 6.68 5.12 3.15
CA LEU A 162 7.98 4.53 3.48
C LEU A 162 8.37 4.73 4.95
N LEU A 163 8.07 5.88 5.53
CA LEU A 163 8.34 6.24 6.93
C LEU A 163 7.09 6.78 7.68
N PRO A 164 5.92 6.10 7.61
CA PRO A 164 4.74 6.55 8.34
C PRO A 164 4.97 6.58 9.85
N THR A 165 4.48 7.65 10.48
CA THR A 165 4.56 7.88 11.93
C THR A 165 3.34 7.35 12.69
N ASP A 166 2.30 6.91 11.96
CA ASP A 166 1.10 6.29 12.53
C ASP A 166 1.26 4.81 12.85
N THR A 167 0.20 4.22 13.42
CA THR A 167 0.16 2.82 13.87
C THR A 167 -0.50 1.86 12.86
N LEU A 168 -0.73 2.28 11.61
CA LEU A 168 -1.40 1.43 10.62
C LEU A 168 -0.49 0.29 10.14
N SER A 169 -1.02 -0.93 10.16
CA SER A 169 -0.33 -2.14 9.67
C SER A 169 -0.34 -2.23 8.14
N ALA A 170 0.24 -1.22 7.49
CA ALA A 170 0.28 -1.04 6.04
C ALA A 170 1.64 -1.43 5.42
N THR A 171 2.57 -2.01 6.19
CA THR A 171 3.97 -2.21 5.79
C THR A 171 4.16 -3.04 4.52
N GLY A 172 3.24 -3.97 4.22
CA GLY A 172 3.24 -4.73 2.97
C GLY A 172 3.02 -3.86 1.71
N PHE A 173 2.27 -2.75 1.84
CA PHE A 173 2.09 -1.77 0.77
C PHE A 173 3.40 -1.04 0.47
N ALA A 174 4.17 -0.70 1.50
CA ALA A 174 5.49 -0.07 1.37
C ALA A 174 6.51 -1.00 0.68
N TYR A 175 6.54 -2.28 1.07
CA TYR A 175 7.37 -3.28 0.39
C TYR A 175 7.01 -3.39 -1.09
N HIS A 176 5.71 -3.49 -1.40
CA HIS A 176 5.23 -3.63 -2.77
C HIS A 176 5.56 -2.40 -3.61
N LEU A 177 5.31 -1.18 -3.12
CA LEU A 177 5.71 0.05 -3.84
C LEU A 177 7.22 0.07 -4.13
N THR A 178 8.05 -0.35 -3.17
CA THR A 178 9.51 -0.45 -3.31
C THR A 178 9.90 -1.46 -4.40
N ASP A 179 9.26 -2.62 -4.45
CA ASP A 179 9.49 -3.64 -5.49
C ASP A 179 9.03 -3.18 -6.90
N LEU A 180 8.09 -2.23 -6.97
CA LEU A 180 7.43 -1.80 -8.21
C LEU A 180 8.13 -0.65 -8.94
N LEU A 181 8.90 0.19 -8.24
CA LEU A 181 9.42 1.46 -8.78
C LEU A 181 10.17 1.27 -10.11
N LEU A 182 11.26 0.51 -10.10
CA LEU A 182 12.13 0.35 -11.28
C LEU A 182 11.42 -0.42 -12.41
N PRO A 183 10.68 -1.52 -12.16
CA PRO A 183 9.92 -2.20 -13.22
C PRO A 183 8.88 -1.35 -13.94
N GLU A 184 8.11 -0.52 -13.23
CA GLU A 184 7.12 0.35 -13.90
C GLU A 184 7.78 1.59 -14.54
N LEU A 185 8.87 2.12 -13.98
CA LEU A 185 9.66 3.18 -14.61
C LEU A 185 10.28 2.70 -15.93
N GLN A 186 10.91 1.53 -15.92
CA GLN A 186 11.41 0.81 -17.11
C GLN A 186 10.31 0.70 -18.17
N ARG A 187 9.10 0.32 -17.78
CA ARG A 187 7.96 0.17 -18.69
C ARG A 187 7.47 1.50 -19.30
N VAL A 188 7.44 2.59 -18.53
CA VAL A 188 7.10 3.93 -19.03
C VAL A 188 8.17 4.44 -19.99
N VAL A 189 9.45 4.16 -19.71
CA VAL A 189 10.60 4.54 -20.53
C VAL A 189 10.68 3.75 -21.84
N THR A 190 10.50 2.43 -21.83
CA THR A 190 10.52 1.63 -23.08
C THR A 190 9.35 1.96 -24.02
N SER A 191 8.23 2.45 -23.47
CA SER A 191 7.03 2.76 -24.25
C SER A 191 6.95 4.19 -24.80
N ALA A 192 7.99 5.02 -24.65
CA ALA A 192 8.03 6.37 -25.20
C ALA A 192 9.45 6.85 -25.55
N ALA A 193 9.53 7.84 -26.43
CA ALA A 193 10.80 8.51 -26.74
C ALA A 193 11.28 9.42 -25.58
N GLU A 194 10.35 10.07 -24.89
CA GLU A 194 10.63 11.03 -23.81
C GLU A 194 11.16 10.35 -22.54
N GLN A 195 12.35 10.77 -22.11
CA GLN A 195 13.09 10.21 -20.98
C GLN A 195 13.11 11.17 -19.79
N PRO A 196 13.15 10.66 -18.54
CA PRO A 196 13.34 11.50 -17.37
C PRO A 196 14.74 12.14 -17.37
N SER A 197 14.81 13.40 -16.95
CA SER A 197 16.09 14.10 -16.74
C SER A 197 16.82 13.59 -15.48
N ALA A 198 18.10 13.93 -15.33
CA ALA A 198 18.87 13.65 -14.11
C ALA A 198 18.16 14.15 -12.84
N ALA A 199 17.63 15.37 -12.88
CA ALA A 199 16.90 15.99 -11.77
C ALA A 199 15.55 15.31 -11.49
N ALA A 200 14.87 14.79 -12.52
CA ALA A 200 13.64 14.03 -12.38
C ALA A 200 13.89 12.66 -11.74
N LEU A 201 14.96 11.96 -12.16
CA LEU A 201 15.39 10.70 -11.57
C LEU A 201 15.78 10.88 -10.10
N ALA A 202 16.57 11.91 -9.78
CA ALA A 202 16.91 12.24 -8.39
C ALA A 202 15.65 12.50 -7.54
N ALA A 203 14.73 13.34 -8.02
CA ALA A 203 13.45 13.62 -7.36
C ALA A 203 12.56 12.37 -7.14
N LEU A 204 12.64 11.39 -8.05
CA LEU A 204 11.89 10.15 -7.97
C LEU A 204 12.51 9.14 -6.99
N LEU A 205 13.83 9.13 -6.88
CA LEU A 205 14.61 8.22 -6.03
C LEU A 205 14.77 8.72 -4.59
N GLU A 206 14.75 10.04 -4.37
CA GLU A 206 14.90 10.70 -3.06
C GLU A 206 14.15 10.05 -1.89
N PRO A 207 12.83 9.74 -1.96
CA PRO A 207 12.14 9.15 -0.82
C PRO A 207 12.68 7.76 -0.45
N PHE A 208 13.23 7.02 -1.42
CA PHE A 208 13.84 5.71 -1.18
C PHE A 208 15.24 5.85 -0.56
N CYS A 209 16.00 6.89 -0.93
CA CYS A 209 17.28 7.24 -0.31
C CYS A 209 17.09 7.63 1.16
N GLN A 210 16.16 8.55 1.43
CA GLN A 210 15.82 8.97 2.79
C GLN A 210 15.22 7.82 3.62
N ALA A 211 14.34 7.00 3.03
CA ALA A 211 13.82 5.80 3.69
C ALA A 211 14.92 4.78 4.02
N LEU A 212 15.95 4.61 3.17
CA LEU A 212 17.07 3.72 3.47
C LEU A 212 17.88 4.22 4.67
N ALA A 213 18.22 5.52 4.67
CA ALA A 213 18.97 6.16 5.73
C ALA A 213 18.23 6.10 7.08
N GLN A 214 16.90 6.29 7.06
CA GLN A 214 16.10 6.47 8.26
C GLN A 214 15.31 5.23 8.70
N THR A 215 15.07 4.20 7.87
CA THR A 215 14.16 3.10 8.27
C THR A 215 14.70 2.25 9.42
N GLY A 216 13.82 1.91 10.36
CA GLY A 216 14.09 0.98 11.46
C GLY A 216 13.61 -0.44 11.19
N ASN A 217 12.97 -0.67 10.03
CA ASN A 217 12.39 -1.95 9.66
C ASN A 217 13.39 -2.75 8.79
N PRO A 218 13.93 -3.89 9.27
CA PRO A 218 14.91 -4.68 8.52
C PRO A 218 14.38 -5.22 7.17
N ALA A 219 13.09 -5.52 7.08
CA ALA A 219 12.50 -6.01 5.84
C ALA A 219 12.32 -4.88 4.81
N LEU A 220 11.99 -3.64 5.25
CA LEU A 220 11.99 -2.50 4.33
C LEU A 220 13.42 -2.15 3.90
N GLN A 221 14.39 -2.16 4.82
CA GLN A 221 15.80 -1.95 4.49
C GLN A 221 16.31 -2.97 3.47
N PHE A 222 15.97 -4.26 3.63
CA PHE A 222 16.30 -5.31 2.66
C PHE A 222 15.67 -5.04 1.29
N ARG A 223 14.38 -4.69 1.24
CA ARG A 223 13.66 -4.34 0.00
C ARG A 223 14.29 -3.14 -0.71
N LEU A 224 14.62 -2.08 0.03
CA LEU A 224 15.29 -0.90 -0.50
C LEU A 224 16.68 -1.27 -1.06
N ARG A 225 17.52 -1.96 -0.27
CA ARG A 225 18.86 -2.40 -0.71
C ARG A 225 18.78 -3.27 -1.97
N HIS A 226 18.04 -4.37 -1.93
CA HIS A 226 18.07 -5.39 -2.98
C HIS A 226 17.15 -5.08 -4.17
N GLY A 227 15.97 -4.53 -3.92
CA GLY A 227 14.97 -4.21 -4.95
C GLY A 227 15.27 -2.91 -5.69
N VAL A 228 15.75 -1.87 -4.99
CA VAL A 228 16.11 -0.58 -5.58
C VAL A 228 17.60 -0.50 -5.83
N PHE A 229 18.44 -0.21 -4.82
CA PHE A 229 19.83 0.24 -5.05
C PHE A 229 20.74 -0.79 -5.73
N LEU A 230 20.69 -2.07 -5.34
CA LEU A 230 21.47 -3.11 -6.01
C LEU A 230 20.94 -3.44 -7.41
N THR A 231 19.65 -3.21 -7.69
CA THR A 231 19.09 -3.31 -9.05
C THR A 231 19.60 -2.15 -9.91
N MET A 232 19.61 -0.92 -9.37
CA MET A 232 20.18 0.25 -10.05
C MET A 232 21.65 0.02 -10.42
N LEU A 233 22.48 -0.47 -9.50
CA LEU A 233 23.89 -0.79 -9.77
C LEU A 233 24.05 -1.79 -10.91
N LYS A 234 23.25 -2.87 -10.92
CA LYS A 234 23.26 -3.88 -12.00
C LYS A 234 22.85 -3.30 -13.36
N GLU A 235 21.85 -2.42 -13.37
CA GLU A 235 21.37 -1.72 -14.57
C GLU A 235 22.46 -0.81 -15.13
N ILE A 236 23.03 0.07 -14.29
CA ILE A 236 24.03 1.06 -14.68
C ILE A 236 25.35 0.41 -15.12
N GLN A 237 25.74 -0.72 -14.50
CA GLN A 237 26.92 -1.50 -14.92
C GLN A 237 26.73 -2.19 -16.28
N ASN A 238 25.49 -2.41 -16.73
CA ASN A 238 25.15 -3.10 -17.97
C ASN A 238 24.22 -2.22 -18.83
N PRO A 239 24.72 -1.06 -19.32
CA PRO A 239 23.90 -0.05 -19.95
C PRO A 239 23.26 -0.55 -21.25
N SER A 240 21.94 -0.38 -21.35
CA SER A 240 21.12 -0.73 -22.52
C SER A 240 20.38 0.52 -23.04
N PRO A 241 20.16 0.68 -24.37
CA PRO A 241 19.53 1.88 -24.94
C PRO A 241 18.16 2.26 -24.37
N HIS A 242 17.45 1.29 -23.78
CA HIS A 242 16.07 1.41 -23.30
C HIS A 242 15.95 1.43 -21.77
N GLN A 243 17.04 1.56 -21.00
CA GLN A 243 17.02 1.54 -19.54
C GLN A 243 16.62 2.90 -18.91
N PRO A 244 15.83 2.89 -17.83
CA PRO A 244 15.31 4.12 -17.21
C PRO A 244 16.37 4.99 -16.53
N LEU A 245 17.46 4.42 -16.02
CA LEU A 245 18.47 5.17 -15.26
C LEU A 245 19.55 5.81 -16.13
N ARG A 246 19.41 5.76 -17.47
CA ARG A 246 20.39 6.25 -18.45
C ARG A 246 20.88 7.69 -18.22
N HIS A 247 20.03 8.55 -17.68
CA HIS A 247 20.32 9.97 -17.44
C HIS A 247 20.62 10.29 -15.97
N LEU A 248 20.77 9.29 -15.09
CA LEU A 248 21.13 9.52 -13.69
C LEU A 248 22.55 10.09 -13.60
N ALA A 249 22.72 11.20 -12.88
CA ALA A 249 24.04 11.74 -12.56
C ALA A 249 24.68 10.88 -11.46
N ILE A 250 25.41 9.84 -11.85
CA ILE A 250 25.95 8.81 -10.93
C ILE A 250 26.84 9.42 -9.85
N THR A 251 27.70 10.38 -10.21
CA THR A 251 28.59 11.07 -9.27
C THR A 251 27.83 11.86 -8.21
N ASP A 252 26.84 12.67 -8.63
CA ASP A 252 26.02 13.47 -7.72
C ASP A 252 25.16 12.57 -6.83
N PHE A 253 24.65 11.46 -7.39
CA PHE A 253 23.87 10.47 -6.65
C PHE A 253 24.72 9.73 -5.60
N ALA A 254 25.98 9.40 -5.91
CA ALA A 254 26.90 8.82 -4.95
C ALA A 254 27.22 9.80 -3.82
N ALA A 255 27.60 11.04 -4.14
CA ALA A 255 27.85 12.09 -3.15
C ALA A 255 26.64 12.30 -2.22
N HIS A 256 25.42 12.31 -2.76
CA HIS A 256 24.20 12.39 -1.97
C HIS A 256 24.01 11.16 -1.03
N MET A 257 24.35 9.95 -1.47
CA MET A 257 24.34 8.77 -0.60
C MET A 257 25.41 8.83 0.50
N PHE A 258 26.57 9.43 0.24
CA PHE A 258 27.58 9.73 1.27
C PHE A 258 27.05 10.74 2.30
N ASP A 259 26.49 11.86 1.84
CA ASP A 259 25.93 12.92 2.69
C ASP A 259 24.79 12.39 3.56
N LEU A 260 23.93 11.51 3.02
CA LEU A 260 22.95 10.77 3.80
C LEU A 260 23.62 9.86 4.85
N GLY A 261 24.72 9.17 4.53
CA GLY A 261 25.49 8.40 5.52
C GLY A 261 26.03 9.26 6.68
N ALA A 262 26.41 10.51 6.39
CA ALA A 262 26.92 11.48 7.34
C ALA A 262 25.82 12.16 8.18
N ALA A 263 24.66 12.44 7.59
CA ALA A 263 23.54 13.17 8.20
C ALA A 263 23.13 12.67 9.60
N VAL A 264 22.74 13.58 10.50
CA VAL A 264 22.45 13.26 11.91
C VAL A 264 21.28 12.27 12.04
N GLU A 265 20.21 12.47 11.27
CA GLU A 265 18.98 11.66 11.31
C GLU A 265 19.17 10.20 10.83
N THR A 266 20.30 9.91 10.18
CA THR A 266 20.57 8.57 9.64
C THR A 266 20.83 7.58 10.76
N ARG A 267 19.99 6.53 10.81
CA ARG A 267 20.04 5.50 11.84
C ARG A 267 21.42 4.83 11.83
N ARG A 268 22.04 4.70 13.00
CA ARG A 268 23.43 4.19 13.16
C ARG A 268 23.70 2.88 12.41
N LYS A 269 22.72 1.97 12.36
CA LYS A 269 22.81 0.68 11.64
C LYS A 269 22.75 0.79 10.11
N ASN A 270 22.37 1.95 9.58
CA ASN A 270 22.11 2.18 8.16
C ASN A 270 23.23 3.01 7.53
N ARG A 271 24.04 3.73 8.32
CA ARG A 271 25.18 4.55 7.85
C ARG A 271 26.18 3.76 7.03
N GLU A 272 26.57 2.58 7.51
CA GLU A 272 27.45 1.64 6.80
C GLU A 272 26.90 1.27 5.42
N LEU A 273 25.58 1.09 5.31
CA LEU A 273 24.91 0.77 4.06
C LEU A 273 24.85 1.97 3.09
N CYS A 274 24.65 3.19 3.60
CA CYS A 274 24.74 4.42 2.79
C CYS A 274 26.15 4.60 2.20
N TYR A 275 27.20 4.40 3.01
CA TYR A 275 28.59 4.48 2.54
C TYR A 275 28.96 3.33 1.58
N ASP A 276 28.58 2.08 1.86
CA ASP A 276 28.75 0.93 0.95
C ASP A 276 28.13 1.19 -0.41
N LEU A 277 26.94 1.81 -0.45
CA LEU A 277 26.29 2.18 -1.71
C LEU A 277 27.02 3.35 -2.39
N SER A 278 27.42 4.41 -1.68
CA SER A 278 28.19 5.52 -2.25
C SER A 278 29.43 5.03 -2.99
N SER A 279 30.28 4.25 -2.32
CA SER A 279 31.51 3.72 -2.90
C SER A 279 31.26 2.75 -4.05
N ARG A 280 30.11 2.04 -4.08
CA ARG A 280 29.71 1.22 -5.23
C ARG A 280 29.28 2.05 -6.44
N PHE A 281 28.60 3.18 -6.24
CA PHE A 281 28.23 4.09 -7.33
C PHE A 281 29.47 4.85 -7.86
N GLU A 282 30.34 5.35 -6.97
CA GLU A 282 31.65 5.95 -7.35
C GLU A 282 32.54 4.99 -8.14
N GLY A 283 32.54 3.70 -7.77
CA GLY A 283 33.33 2.67 -8.44
C GLY A 283 32.90 2.34 -9.88
N ILE A 284 31.75 2.85 -10.35
CA ILE A 284 31.30 2.65 -11.73
C ILE A 284 32.09 3.58 -12.67
N THR A 285 33.09 3.01 -13.34
CA THR A 285 33.77 3.67 -14.46
C THR A 285 32.95 3.47 -15.75
N PRO A 286 32.53 4.53 -16.46
CA PRO A 286 31.79 4.41 -17.71
C PRO A 286 32.58 3.60 -18.75
N GLY A 287 31.98 2.50 -19.24
CA GLY A 287 32.53 1.73 -20.36
C GLY A 287 33.44 0.54 -20.01
N LYS A 288 33.60 0.16 -18.73
CA LYS A 288 34.32 -1.07 -18.35
C LYS A 288 33.35 -2.11 -17.77
N PRO A 289 33.07 -3.23 -18.46
CA PRO A 289 32.30 -4.32 -17.88
C PRO A 289 33.05 -4.88 -16.67
N THR A 290 32.52 -4.69 -15.47
CA THR A 290 33.11 -5.26 -14.25
C THR A 290 32.87 -6.76 -14.23
N ALA A 291 33.94 -7.54 -14.07
CA ALA A 291 33.82 -8.97 -13.74
C ALA A 291 32.95 -9.15 -12.49
N ALA A 292 32.16 -10.22 -12.46
CA ALA A 292 31.22 -10.48 -11.38
C ALA A 292 31.95 -10.50 -10.02
N PRO A 293 31.35 -9.93 -8.94
CA PRO A 293 31.90 -10.08 -7.61
C PRO A 293 31.91 -11.57 -7.24
N SER A 294 33.04 -12.04 -6.72
CA SER A 294 33.14 -13.38 -6.14
C SER A 294 32.27 -13.45 -4.88
N ASP A 295 31.27 -14.33 -4.88
CA ASP A 295 30.54 -14.70 -3.66
C ASP A 295 31.51 -15.36 -2.67
N ASP A 296 32.03 -14.59 -1.72
CA ASP A 296 32.67 -15.17 -0.53
C ASP A 296 31.60 -15.58 0.48
N SER A 297 30.90 -16.67 0.15
CA SER A 297 30.02 -17.39 1.07
C SER A 297 30.51 -18.83 1.26
N SER A 298 31.67 -18.97 1.89
CA SER A 298 32.15 -20.23 2.46
C SER A 298 32.78 -19.92 3.84
N ASN A 299 32.68 -20.76 4.88
CA ASN A 299 32.16 -22.11 4.99
C ASN A 299 31.73 -22.38 6.45
N ARG A 300 30.54 -22.94 6.67
CA ARG A 300 30.19 -23.67 7.92
C ARG A 300 29.24 -24.84 7.67
N SER A 301 29.73 -25.89 6.98
CA SER A 301 29.25 -27.26 7.21
C SER A 301 30.22 -28.32 6.69
N ALA A 302 31.02 -28.88 7.59
CA ALA A 302 31.63 -30.20 7.45
C ALA A 302 31.10 -31.07 8.61
N GLY A 303 30.84 -32.36 8.47
CA GLY A 303 30.79 -33.23 7.28
C GLY A 303 29.83 -34.39 7.59
N ALA A 304 29.94 -35.60 7.06
CA ALA A 304 30.77 -36.13 5.98
C ALA A 304 30.04 -37.39 5.45
N VAL A 305 30.20 -37.71 4.16
CA VAL A 305 29.73 -38.98 3.58
C VAL A 305 30.93 -39.77 3.11
N LEU A 306 31.09 -40.99 3.62
CA LEU A 306 32.01 -42.00 3.13
C LEU A 306 31.18 -43.15 2.55
N GLY A 307 31.68 -43.79 1.49
CA GLY A 307 31.02 -44.93 0.85
C GLY A 307 32.00 -45.88 0.19
N GLY A 308 31.69 -47.18 0.25
CA GLY A 308 32.47 -48.30 -0.32
C GLY A 308 33.39 -48.99 0.70
N SER A 309 33.40 -50.33 0.82
CA SER A 309 32.52 -51.34 0.22
C SER A 309 32.53 -52.66 1.03
N ASP A 310 31.63 -53.58 0.66
CA ASP A 310 31.70 -55.05 0.86
C ASP A 310 31.72 -55.65 2.28
N SER A 311 30.59 -56.23 2.70
CA SER A 311 30.39 -57.70 2.66
C SER A 311 29.02 -58.12 3.21
N ALA A 312 28.50 -59.25 2.70
CA ALA A 312 27.16 -59.78 2.95
C ALA A 312 27.20 -61.04 3.87
N PRO A 313 26.04 -61.57 4.35
CA PRO A 313 25.94 -62.10 5.72
C PRO A 313 25.88 -63.63 5.85
N ALA A 314 26.04 -64.14 7.09
CA ALA A 314 25.63 -65.50 7.46
C ALA A 314 25.23 -65.63 8.95
N SER A 315 24.23 -66.46 9.21
CA SER A 315 23.65 -66.77 10.53
C SER A 315 24.41 -67.88 11.28
N ALA A 316 24.45 -67.83 12.62
CA ALA A 316 24.50 -69.03 13.46
C ALA A 316 24.02 -68.78 14.91
N LYS A 317 23.46 -69.84 15.52
CA LYS A 317 22.91 -69.91 16.89
C LYS A 317 23.89 -70.67 17.81
N VAL A 318 23.47 -70.87 19.08
CA VAL A 318 24.08 -71.71 20.15
C VAL A 318 25.16 -70.97 20.97
N LEU A 319 25.02 -70.62 22.26
CA LEU A 319 24.34 -71.15 23.46
C LEU A 319 25.13 -72.21 24.25
N ALA A 320 25.78 -71.79 25.35
CA ALA A 320 26.02 -72.59 26.56
C ALA A 320 26.33 -71.71 27.79
N THR A 321 25.74 -72.04 28.94
CA THR A 321 26.00 -71.49 30.29
C THR A 321 26.85 -72.49 31.12
N PRO A 322 27.24 -72.22 32.39
CA PRO A 322 26.38 -72.22 33.59
C PRO A 322 26.60 -70.94 34.47
N SER A 323 26.33 -70.77 35.79
CA SER A 323 25.85 -71.67 36.87
C SER A 323 25.21 -70.91 38.06
N SER A 324 24.84 -71.67 39.10
CA SER A 324 24.66 -71.35 40.55
C SER A 324 23.62 -70.31 41.02
N ASP A 325 22.40 -70.80 41.28
CA ASP A 325 21.73 -70.98 42.60
C ASP A 325 22.02 -70.03 43.79
N ALA A 326 21.08 -69.71 44.72
CA ALA A 326 19.63 -69.98 44.81
C ALA A 326 18.93 -69.21 45.97
N SER A 327 17.58 -69.29 45.97
CA SER A 327 16.69 -69.44 47.16
C SER A 327 15.85 -68.29 47.75
N ALA A 328 14.55 -68.63 47.89
CA ALA A 328 13.60 -68.35 48.98
C ALA A 328 12.48 -67.28 48.83
N LYS A 329 11.25 -67.71 49.17
CA LYS A 329 9.96 -67.00 49.11
C LYS A 329 9.68 -66.17 50.37
N LYS A 330 8.95 -65.04 50.23
CA LYS A 330 7.79 -64.77 51.11
C LYS A 330 6.74 -63.83 50.50
N LYS A 331 5.52 -63.91 51.05
CA LYS A 331 4.25 -63.38 50.54
C LYS A 331 3.63 -62.46 51.59
N LYS A 332 3.14 -61.27 51.22
CA LYS A 332 2.06 -60.61 51.98
C LYS A 332 1.23 -59.67 51.09
N LYS A 333 -0.06 -59.58 51.45
CA LYS A 333 -1.18 -58.94 50.73
C LYS A 333 -1.74 -57.82 51.61
N ARG A 334 -2.20 -56.71 51.02
CA ARG A 334 -3.46 -56.05 51.45
C ARG A 334 -4.00 -55.02 50.45
N ASP A 335 -5.32 -54.96 50.42
CA ASP A 335 -6.18 -54.20 49.49
C ASP A 335 -6.71 -52.90 50.15
N ALA A 336 -7.18 -51.92 49.36
CA ALA A 336 -8.57 -51.40 49.38
C ALA A 336 -8.75 -49.93 48.91
N ALA A 337 -9.84 -49.70 48.14
CA ALA A 337 -10.61 -48.45 47.86
C ALA A 337 -9.85 -47.16 47.41
N ALA A 338 -10.10 -46.49 46.27
CA ALA A 338 -11.25 -46.31 45.35
C ALA A 338 -12.33 -45.27 45.80
N VAL A 339 -12.39 -44.13 45.11
CA VAL A 339 -13.62 -43.34 44.81
C VAL A 339 -13.46 -42.59 43.47
N ASP A 340 -14.50 -42.72 42.62
CA ASP A 340 -14.95 -42.04 41.38
C ASP A 340 -14.11 -41.14 40.43
N ALA A 341 -14.61 -41.15 39.18
CA ALA A 341 -14.26 -40.34 38.00
C ALA A 341 -15.49 -39.45 37.62
N PRO A 342 -15.79 -39.07 36.35
CA PRO A 342 -14.98 -38.92 35.14
C PRO A 342 -15.18 -37.57 34.39
N ASN A 343 -14.53 -37.49 33.23
CA ASN A 343 -14.61 -36.47 32.17
C ASN A 343 -15.99 -36.40 31.47
N GLY A 344 -16.32 -35.31 30.76
CA GLY A 344 -17.55 -35.24 29.94
C GLY A 344 -17.76 -33.97 29.08
N HIS A 345 -17.52 -34.08 27.76
CA HIS A 345 -17.89 -33.06 26.76
C HIS A 345 -19.40 -33.09 26.41
N ALA A 346 -19.96 -31.94 26.03
CA ALA A 346 -21.04 -31.86 25.04
C ALA A 346 -21.10 -30.48 24.34
N ALA A 347 -21.28 -30.49 23.02
CA ALA A 347 -21.82 -29.34 22.27
C ALA A 347 -23.33 -29.52 22.09
N VAL A 348 -24.09 -28.46 21.77
CA VAL A 348 -25.30 -28.45 20.90
C VAL A 348 -25.96 -27.07 20.88
N THR A 349 -26.33 -26.63 19.67
CA THR A 349 -27.51 -25.78 19.36
C THR A 349 -28.44 -26.65 18.48
N PRO A 350 -29.78 -26.46 18.40
CA PRO A 350 -30.49 -25.16 18.28
C PRO A 350 -31.91 -25.09 18.90
N SER A 351 -32.62 -23.95 18.74
CA SER A 351 -34.08 -23.89 18.43
C SER A 351 -34.56 -22.43 18.20
N THR A 352 -35.84 -22.26 17.86
CA THR A 352 -36.34 -21.13 17.04
C THR A 352 -37.59 -20.46 17.62
N LEU A 353 -37.87 -19.22 17.16
CA LEU A 353 -39.14 -18.47 17.17
C LEU A 353 -39.61 -17.79 18.50
N GLY A 354 -39.91 -16.49 18.39
CA GLY A 354 -40.64 -15.72 19.42
C GLY A 354 -40.70 -14.21 19.13
N LYS A 355 -41.79 -13.73 18.51
CA LYS A 355 -42.05 -12.29 18.32
C LYS A 355 -42.55 -11.66 19.62
N SER A 356 -42.15 -10.41 19.95
CA SER A 356 -43.07 -9.43 20.58
C SER A 356 -42.57 -7.98 20.61
N ALA A 357 -43.54 -7.07 20.67
CA ALA A 357 -43.49 -5.67 20.31
C ALA A 357 -42.85 -4.69 21.32
N LYS A 358 -42.38 -3.57 20.76
CA LYS A 358 -42.44 -2.18 21.27
C LYS A 358 -43.01 -1.97 22.70
N LYS A 359 -42.24 -1.27 23.55
CA LYS A 359 -42.82 -0.38 24.57
C LYS A 359 -42.11 0.99 24.54
N LYS A 360 -42.89 2.06 24.36
CA LYS A 360 -42.44 3.46 24.43
C LYS A 360 -42.02 3.80 25.87
N LYS A 361 -41.00 4.62 26.06
CA LYS A 361 -40.83 5.42 27.30
C LYS A 361 -40.75 6.91 26.92
N LYS A 362 -41.42 7.74 27.73
CA LYS A 362 -41.73 9.16 27.50
C LYS A 362 -41.01 9.98 28.55
N VAL A 363 -40.20 10.96 28.13
CA VAL A 363 -39.61 12.06 28.93
C VAL A 363 -39.55 13.24 27.97
N GLN A 364 -40.51 14.18 27.99
CA GLN A 364 -40.49 15.44 28.77
C GLN A 364 -39.28 16.34 28.47
N ALA A 365 -39.54 17.41 27.70
CA ALA A 365 -38.82 18.69 27.76
C ALA A 365 -39.37 19.51 28.97
N GLU A 366 -38.85 20.65 29.43
CA GLU A 366 -38.10 21.80 28.85
C GLU A 366 -37.33 22.49 30.05
N PRO A 367 -36.71 23.70 29.98
CA PRO A 367 -36.50 24.63 28.86
C PRO A 367 -35.04 25.17 28.68
N GLU A 368 -34.84 25.99 27.65
CA GLU A 368 -33.70 26.91 27.48
C GLU A 368 -33.74 28.10 28.47
N PRO A 369 -32.61 28.82 28.66
CA PRO A 369 -32.61 30.25 28.95
C PRO A 369 -32.37 31.10 27.69
N ALA A 370 -33.09 32.22 27.59
CA ALA A 370 -33.19 33.04 26.38
C ALA A 370 -31.98 33.96 26.09
N ALA A 371 -31.89 34.40 24.84
CA ALA A 371 -31.02 35.49 24.41
C ALA A 371 -31.49 36.85 24.94
N ALA A 372 -30.53 37.70 25.34
CA ALA A 372 -30.76 39.12 25.59
C ALA A 372 -30.26 39.96 24.41
N LYS A 373 -31.19 40.71 23.78
CA LYS A 373 -30.88 41.89 22.96
C LYS A 373 -31.25 43.14 23.77
N GLY A 374 -30.55 44.25 23.54
CA GLY A 374 -31.19 45.56 23.62
C GLY A 374 -30.30 46.72 24.07
N SER A 375 -30.28 47.75 23.22
CA SER A 375 -30.01 49.17 23.51
C SER A 375 -28.62 49.61 24.01
N ASP A 376 -28.13 50.81 23.71
CA ASP A 376 -28.35 51.78 22.59
C ASP A 376 -27.27 52.88 22.75
N GLY A 377 -27.09 53.76 21.76
CA GLY A 377 -26.51 55.09 22.01
C GLY A 377 -25.33 55.53 21.13
N ASP A 378 -25.66 56.09 19.96
CA ASP A 378 -25.11 57.29 19.29
C ASP A 378 -23.70 57.85 19.62
N GLY A 379 -22.98 58.33 18.57
CA GLY A 379 -21.68 58.98 18.79
C GLY A 379 -20.90 59.66 17.63
N ILE A 380 -21.56 60.20 16.59
CA ILE A 380 -21.15 61.44 15.86
C ILE A 380 -19.74 61.56 15.16
N ALA A 381 -19.81 61.72 13.83
CA ALA A 381 -19.03 62.59 12.90
C ALA A 381 -17.50 62.46 12.61
N ALA A 382 -17.21 62.54 11.29
CA ALA A 382 -16.16 63.29 10.56
C ALA A 382 -14.68 63.23 11.03
N THR A 383 -13.66 63.12 10.15
CA THR A 383 -13.35 64.03 9.03
C THR A 383 -12.37 63.43 7.99
N ASP A 384 -12.58 63.79 6.72
CA ASP A 384 -11.64 64.21 5.65
C ASP A 384 -10.20 63.66 5.44
N ALA A 385 -9.80 63.79 4.16
CA ALA A 385 -8.44 63.99 3.62
C ALA A 385 -7.45 62.79 3.66
N HIS A 386 -6.50 62.60 2.73
CA HIS A 386 -6.23 62.97 1.32
C HIS A 386 -4.82 62.36 1.02
N GLY A 387 -4.44 62.17 -0.25
CA GLY A 387 -3.10 61.64 -0.63
C GLY A 387 -3.13 60.17 -1.07
N ALA A 388 -3.22 59.78 -2.34
CA ALA A 388 -2.76 60.34 -3.63
C ALA A 388 -1.27 60.12 -3.95
N CYS A 389 -1.03 59.40 -5.07
CA CYS A 389 0.22 59.29 -5.85
C CYS A 389 1.45 58.62 -5.18
N ARG A 390 2.40 58.00 -5.93
CA ARG A 390 2.56 57.84 -7.39
C ARG A 390 3.37 56.58 -7.74
N ALA A 391 3.32 56.15 -9.00
CA ALA A 391 4.19 55.11 -9.57
C ALA A 391 5.35 55.69 -10.41
N THR A 392 6.48 54.97 -10.45
CA THR A 392 7.56 54.94 -11.47
C THR A 392 8.32 53.62 -11.25
N ARG A 393 8.39 52.61 -12.13
CA ARG A 393 8.91 52.50 -13.53
C ARG A 393 10.40 52.86 -13.72
N HIS A 394 11.17 51.83 -14.07
CA HIS A 394 12.44 51.79 -14.83
C HIS A 394 13.62 52.68 -14.41
N ALA A 395 14.67 52.03 -13.91
CA ALA A 395 15.89 51.80 -14.71
C ALA A 395 16.36 50.35 -14.45
#